data_AF-A0AAT9HGR6-F1
#
_entry.id   AF-A0AAT9HGR6-F1
#
_cell.length_a   1.000
_cell.length_b   1.000
_cell.length_c   1.000
_cell.angle_alpha   90.00
_cell.angle_beta   90.00
_cell.angle_gamma   90.00
#
_symmetry.space_group_name_H-M   'P 1'
#
loop_
_entity.id
_entity.type
_entity.pdbx_description
1 polymer ?
#
loop_
_entity_poly.entity_id
_entity_poly.type
_entity_poly.pdbx_seq_one_letter_code
_entity_poly.pdbx_strand_id
1 'polypeptide(L)'
;MVEVPNKAFGPAERVWPAKPASWREIEEWAGLELPREYKEFVDGYGDAVVFRHLFIAHPEGVDPLLKVMQEERQTFLADVEGVFDKAPGESSGLGRFLPWAYHDFNGDICLLVPPSADEPEWTVAIAFRQCPEVQIFPGGVVQFLRALSRREFPRGWPQVGFGWRSVEGSPLT
;
A
#
# COMPACT_ATOMS: atom_id res chain seq x y z
N MET A 1 22.41 -19.36 -8.51
CA MET A 1 22.02 -19.35 -7.08
C MET A 1 20.75 -18.52 -7.04
N VAL A 2 19.59 -19.15 -6.93
CA VAL A 2 18.29 -18.48 -7.14
C VAL A 2 17.83 -17.97 -5.77
N GLU A 3 17.71 -16.65 -5.61
CA GLU A 3 17.00 -16.08 -4.46
C GLU A 3 15.60 -16.66 -4.44
N VAL A 4 15.20 -17.25 -3.31
CA VAL A 4 13.83 -17.70 -3.11
C VAL A 4 13.04 -16.47 -2.63
N PRO A 5 12.22 -15.81 -3.47
CA PRO A 5 11.39 -14.73 -2.96
C PRO A 5 10.27 -15.39 -2.12
N ASN A 6 9.91 -14.78 -1.00
CA ASN A 6 8.65 -15.04 -0.30
C ASN A 6 8.44 -16.37 0.45
N LYS A 7 9.39 -16.82 1.28
CA LYS A 7 9.02 -17.79 2.35
C LYS A 7 7.92 -17.29 3.29
N ALA A 8 7.75 -15.97 3.44
CA ALA A 8 6.79 -15.38 4.37
C ALA A 8 5.32 -15.45 3.88
N PHE A 9 5.11 -15.43 2.56
CA PHE A 9 3.77 -15.30 1.96
C PHE A 9 3.34 -16.54 1.15
N GLY A 10 4.23 -17.52 0.95
CA GLY A 10 3.96 -18.68 0.10
C GLY A 10 4.18 -18.37 -1.40
N PRO A 11 3.77 -19.28 -2.31
CA PRO A 11 3.81 -18.98 -3.75
C PRO A 11 2.90 -17.78 -4.09
N ALA A 12 3.14 -17.15 -5.25
CA ALA A 12 2.20 -16.18 -5.78
C ALA A 12 0.84 -16.85 -6.05
N GLU A 13 -0.23 -16.18 -5.67
CA GLU A 13 -1.61 -16.67 -5.85
C GLU A 13 -2.18 -16.24 -7.22
N ARG A 14 -1.53 -15.28 -7.87
CA ARG A 14 -1.84 -14.85 -9.25
C ARG A 14 -0.73 -15.23 -10.22
N VAL A 15 -1.16 -15.68 -11.40
CA VAL A 15 -0.27 -16.21 -12.45
C VAL A 15 0.17 -15.14 -13.44
N TRP A 16 -0.66 -14.11 -13.64
CA TRP A 16 -0.44 -13.08 -14.64
C TRP A 16 -0.21 -11.72 -13.99
N PRO A 17 0.95 -11.09 -14.24
CA PRO A 17 1.20 -9.73 -13.77
C PRO A 17 0.34 -8.73 -14.53
N ALA A 18 0.19 -7.52 -13.99
CA ALA A 18 -0.46 -6.44 -14.72
C ALA A 18 0.28 -6.10 -16.02
N LYS A 19 -0.46 -5.58 -17.01
CA LYS A 19 0.13 -5.01 -18.21
C LYS A 19 1.12 -3.89 -17.85
N PRO A 20 2.29 -3.81 -18.53
CA PRO A 20 3.24 -2.72 -18.30
C PRO A 20 2.65 -1.32 -18.49
N ALA A 21 1.63 -1.17 -19.35
CA ALA A 21 0.94 0.10 -19.56
C ALA A 21 0.15 0.55 -18.31
N SER A 22 -0.45 -0.38 -17.57
CA SER A 22 -1.20 -0.07 -16.34
C SER A 22 -0.26 0.40 -15.23
N TRP A 23 0.91 -0.22 -15.08
CA TRP A 23 1.94 0.28 -14.16
C TRP A 23 2.47 1.65 -14.57
N ARG A 24 2.72 1.87 -15.86
CA ARG A 24 3.19 3.17 -16.37
C ARG A 24 2.19 4.29 -16.07
N GLU A 25 0.90 4.06 -16.27
CA GLU A 25 -0.14 5.05 -15.97
C GLU A 25 -0.12 5.46 -14.49
N ILE A 26 0.07 4.50 -13.58
CA ILE A 26 0.19 4.75 -12.14
C ILE A 26 1.45 5.57 -11.83
N GLU A 27 2.58 5.22 -12.42
CA GLU A 27 3.86 5.91 -12.20
C GLU A 27 3.86 7.33 -12.80
N GLU A 28 3.21 7.53 -13.95
CA GLU A 28 2.98 8.85 -14.56
C GLU A 28 2.13 9.74 -13.64
N TRP A 29 1.05 9.19 -13.05
CA TRP A 29 0.24 9.91 -12.08
C TRP A 29 0.98 10.17 -10.75
N ALA A 30 1.78 9.22 -10.28
CA ALA A 30 2.59 9.38 -9.07
C ALA A 30 3.75 10.37 -9.27
N GLY A 31 4.16 10.61 -10.52
CA GLY A 31 5.31 11.45 -10.87
C GLY A 31 6.66 10.81 -10.55
N LEU A 32 6.70 9.49 -10.36
CA LEU A 32 7.90 8.73 -9.96
C LEU A 32 7.74 7.24 -10.29
N GLU A 33 8.86 6.50 -10.27
CA GLU A 33 8.85 5.03 -10.35
C GLU A 33 8.54 4.41 -8.99
N LEU A 34 7.62 3.45 -8.97
CA LEU A 34 7.28 2.68 -7.78
C LEU A 34 8.33 1.60 -7.49
N PRO A 35 8.52 1.21 -6.21
CA PRO A 35 9.44 0.14 -5.86
C PRO A 35 9.14 -1.14 -6.65
N ARG A 36 10.17 -1.73 -7.26
CA ARG A 36 10.03 -2.98 -8.03
C ARG A 36 9.39 -4.09 -7.19
N GLU A 37 9.85 -4.26 -5.95
CA GLU A 37 9.34 -5.29 -5.04
C GLU A 37 7.85 -5.09 -4.70
N TYR A 38 7.37 -3.84 -4.66
CA TYR A 38 5.95 -3.54 -4.46
C TYR A 38 5.13 -3.98 -5.66
N LYS A 39 5.57 -3.64 -6.89
CA LYS A 39 4.91 -4.07 -8.13
C LYS A 39 4.85 -5.59 -8.23
N GLU A 40 5.95 -6.29 -7.94
CA GLU A 40 6.01 -7.75 -7.93
C GLU A 40 5.08 -8.38 -6.89
N PHE A 41 4.96 -7.77 -5.70
CA PHE A 41 4.01 -8.22 -4.69
C PHE A 41 2.56 -8.02 -5.15
N VAL A 42 2.23 -6.85 -5.69
CA VAL A 42 0.88 -6.58 -6.20
C VAL A 42 0.52 -7.52 -7.34
N ASP A 43 1.42 -7.71 -8.31
CA ASP A 43 1.21 -8.65 -9.43
C ASP A 43 0.99 -10.10 -8.96
N GLY A 44 1.65 -10.51 -7.86
CA GLY A 44 1.56 -11.87 -7.34
C GLY A 44 0.40 -12.12 -6.36
N TYR A 45 -0.09 -11.08 -5.66
CA TYR A 45 -1.05 -11.22 -4.56
C TYR A 45 -2.24 -10.26 -4.62
N GLY A 46 -2.16 -9.07 -5.22
CA GLY A 46 -3.36 -8.25 -5.45
C GLY A 46 -4.13 -8.82 -6.65
N ASP A 47 -5.42 -8.65 -6.87
CA ASP A 47 -6.48 -7.91 -6.17
C ASP A 47 -7.09 -8.77 -5.04
N ALA A 48 -6.70 -8.53 -3.79
CA ALA A 48 -7.01 -9.44 -2.69
C ALA A 48 -7.02 -8.77 -1.32
N VAL A 49 -7.69 -9.42 -0.37
CA VAL A 49 -7.51 -9.14 1.06
C VAL A 49 -6.41 -10.03 1.62
N VAL A 50 -5.34 -9.41 2.11
CA VAL A 50 -4.22 -10.05 2.81
C VAL A 50 -4.28 -9.77 4.31
N PHE A 51 -3.68 -10.64 5.10
CA PHE A 51 -3.77 -10.59 6.57
C PHE A 51 -5.23 -10.49 7.06
N ARG A 52 -6.22 -10.93 6.27
CA ARG A 52 -7.66 -10.83 6.59
C ARG A 52 -8.21 -9.41 6.79
N HIS A 53 -7.42 -8.35 6.58
CA HIS A 53 -7.89 -6.97 6.78
C HIS A 53 -7.26 -5.90 5.89
N LEU A 54 -6.22 -6.22 5.12
CA LEU A 54 -5.58 -5.28 4.20
C LEU A 54 -6.02 -5.59 2.78
N PHE A 55 -6.75 -4.67 2.17
CA PHE A 55 -7.07 -4.76 0.76
C PHE A 55 -5.89 -4.26 -0.08
N ILE A 56 -5.39 -5.13 -0.96
CA ILE A 56 -4.32 -4.83 -1.92
C ILE A 56 -4.95 -4.76 -3.30
N ALA A 57 -5.14 -3.54 -3.80
CA ALA A 57 -5.67 -3.33 -5.14
C ALA A 57 -4.64 -3.75 -6.21
N HIS A 58 -5.13 -4.24 -7.35
CA HIS A 58 -4.31 -4.54 -8.53
C HIS A 58 -4.57 -3.49 -9.62
N PRO A 59 -3.59 -3.13 -10.47
CA PRO A 59 -3.81 -2.20 -11.58
C PRO A 59 -4.97 -2.60 -12.50
N GLU A 60 -5.19 -3.89 -12.66
CA GLU A 60 -6.28 -4.48 -13.45
C GLU A 60 -7.30 -5.22 -12.57
N GLY A 61 -7.43 -4.84 -11.29
CA GLY A 61 -8.39 -5.42 -10.34
C GLY A 61 -9.83 -4.91 -10.51
N VAL A 62 -10.73 -5.36 -9.64
CA VAL A 62 -12.14 -4.91 -9.64
C VAL A 62 -12.26 -3.40 -9.41
N ASP A 63 -11.47 -2.90 -8.45
CA ASP A 63 -11.20 -1.49 -8.25
C ASP A 63 -9.74 -1.23 -8.67
N PRO A 64 -9.51 -0.62 -9.85
CA PRO A 64 -8.17 -0.42 -10.37
C PRO A 64 -7.30 0.37 -9.39
N LEU A 65 -6.08 -0.13 -9.15
CA LEU A 65 -5.16 0.46 -8.17
C LEU A 65 -5.01 1.98 -8.33
N LEU A 66 -4.88 2.50 -9.56
CA LEU A 66 -4.79 3.95 -9.80
C LEU A 66 -5.96 4.73 -9.18
N LYS A 67 -7.19 4.25 -9.38
CA LYS A 67 -8.39 4.88 -8.84
C LYS A 67 -8.37 4.86 -7.31
N VAL A 68 -8.03 3.71 -6.71
CA VAL A 68 -7.89 3.57 -5.26
C VAL A 68 -6.85 4.55 -4.72
N MET A 69 -5.65 4.62 -5.34
CA MET A 69 -4.60 5.55 -4.92
C MET A 69 -5.06 7.01 -4.97
N GLN A 70 -5.83 7.38 -6.00
CA GLN A 70 -6.38 8.72 -6.16
C GLN A 70 -7.40 9.06 -5.08
N GLU A 71 -8.39 8.19 -4.86
CA GLU A 71 -9.48 8.38 -3.89
C GLU A 71 -8.96 8.42 -2.45
N GLU A 72 -8.05 7.51 -2.09
CA GLU A 72 -7.45 7.47 -0.76
C GLU A 72 -6.52 8.66 -0.50
N ARG A 73 -5.82 9.18 -1.53
CA ARG A 73 -5.00 10.38 -1.39
C ARG A 73 -5.89 11.60 -1.12
N GLN A 74 -7.00 11.73 -1.83
CA GLN A 74 -7.96 12.82 -1.58
C GLN A 74 -8.53 12.74 -0.17
N THR A 75 -8.90 11.54 0.29
CA THR A 75 -9.40 11.31 1.65
C THR A 75 -8.37 11.71 2.70
N PHE A 76 -7.13 11.23 2.56
CA PHE A 76 -6.04 11.57 3.46
C PHE A 76 -5.77 13.08 3.52
N LEU A 77 -5.71 13.76 2.37
CA LEU A 77 -5.46 15.21 2.33
C LEU A 77 -6.60 16.00 2.98
N ALA A 78 -7.87 15.61 2.76
CA ALA A 78 -9.02 16.24 3.39
C ALA A 78 -9.02 16.06 4.93
N ASP A 79 -8.66 14.88 5.42
CA ASP A 79 -8.53 14.63 6.86
C ASP A 79 -7.40 15.47 7.48
N VAL A 80 -6.24 15.59 6.79
CA VAL A 80 -5.13 16.43 7.25
C VAL A 80 -5.52 17.92 7.25
N GLU A 81 -6.24 18.40 6.23
CA GLU A 81 -6.77 19.77 6.20
C GLU A 81 -7.72 20.09 7.37
N GLY A 82 -8.52 19.11 7.80
CA GLY A 82 -9.45 19.28 8.93
C GLY A 82 -8.79 19.19 10.31
N VAL A 83 -7.64 18.54 10.41
CA VAL A 83 -6.93 18.27 11.69
C VAL A 83 -5.79 19.25 11.95
N PHE A 84 -5.10 19.71 10.90
CA PHE A 84 -3.99 20.65 10.99
C PHE A 84 -4.45 22.02 10.48
N ASP A 85 -4.18 23.09 11.23
CA ASP A 85 -4.59 24.48 10.91
C ASP A 85 -4.11 25.01 9.52
N LYS A 86 -3.30 24.23 8.78
CA LYS A 86 -2.86 24.52 7.42
C LYS A 86 -3.01 23.30 6.52
N ALA A 87 -3.65 23.51 5.38
CA ALA A 87 -3.69 22.55 4.30
C ALA A 87 -2.27 22.19 3.83
N PRO A 88 -1.93 20.90 3.75
CA PRO A 88 -0.64 20.47 3.24
C PRO A 88 -0.60 20.60 1.72
N GLY A 89 0.02 21.67 1.22
CA GLY A 89 0.33 21.80 -0.21
C GLY A 89 1.42 20.80 -0.66
N GLU A 90 1.65 20.65 -1.96
CA GLU A 90 2.74 19.81 -2.51
C GLU A 90 4.12 20.12 -1.89
N SER A 91 4.33 21.36 -1.44
CA SER A 91 5.52 21.82 -0.71
C SER A 91 5.73 21.19 0.67
N SER A 92 4.68 20.61 1.26
CA SER A 92 4.76 19.85 2.52
C SER A 92 5.30 18.44 2.34
N GLY A 93 5.45 17.96 1.09
CA GLY A 93 5.81 16.58 0.79
C GLY A 93 4.67 15.57 0.98
N LEU A 94 3.57 15.93 1.65
CA LEU A 94 2.42 15.05 1.88
C LEU A 94 1.69 14.68 0.58
N GLY A 95 1.69 15.57 -0.42
CA GLY A 95 1.17 15.28 -1.76
C GLY A 95 1.95 14.19 -2.52
N ARG A 96 3.14 13.83 -2.05
CA ARG A 96 3.96 12.74 -2.60
C ARG A 96 3.60 11.37 -2.01
N PHE A 97 2.75 11.31 -0.99
CA PHE A 97 2.34 10.05 -0.41
C PHE A 97 1.43 9.27 -1.35
N LEU A 98 1.70 7.97 -1.44
CA LEU A 98 1.00 7.06 -2.35
C LEU A 98 0.26 6.03 -1.50
N PRO A 99 -1.07 6.13 -1.36
CA PRO A 99 -1.83 5.06 -0.75
C PRO A 99 -1.57 3.76 -1.49
N TRP A 100 -1.29 2.66 -0.79
CA TRP A 100 -0.97 1.37 -1.43
C TRP A 100 -1.88 0.24 -0.96
N ALA A 101 -2.58 0.45 0.15
CA ALA A 101 -3.62 -0.42 0.68
C ALA A 101 -4.57 0.42 1.53
N TYR A 102 -5.78 -0.06 1.72
CA TYR A 102 -6.65 0.44 2.78
C TYR A 102 -7.09 -0.71 3.68
N HIS A 103 -7.34 -0.38 4.94
CA HIS A 103 -7.73 -1.33 5.96
C HIS A 103 -9.25 -1.51 5.94
N ASP A 104 -9.75 -2.70 5.60
CA ASP A 104 -11.18 -2.96 5.41
C ASP A 104 -12.02 -2.90 6.71
N PHE A 105 -11.37 -3.09 7.86
CA PHE A 105 -12.00 -3.07 9.18
C PHE A 105 -12.04 -1.69 9.86
N ASN A 106 -10.97 -0.87 9.77
CA ASN A 106 -10.83 0.37 10.54
C ASN A 106 -10.86 1.63 9.66
N GLY A 107 -10.61 1.48 8.36
CA GLY A 107 -10.40 2.59 7.43
C GLY A 107 -9.08 3.33 7.64
N ASP A 108 -8.08 2.71 8.28
CA ASP A 108 -6.72 3.25 8.33
C ASP A 108 -6.12 3.29 6.93
N ILE A 109 -5.43 4.38 6.61
CA ILE A 109 -4.85 4.61 5.29
C ILE A 109 -3.38 4.19 5.31
N CYS A 110 -3.02 3.24 4.44
CA CYS A 110 -1.64 2.78 4.32
C CYS A 110 -0.95 3.56 3.20
N LEU A 111 0.04 4.36 3.57
CA LEU A 111 0.74 5.28 2.68
C LEU A 111 2.16 4.79 2.44
N LEU A 112 2.62 4.96 1.21
CA LEU A 112 3.99 4.76 0.79
C LEU A 112 4.61 6.14 0.64
N VAL A 113 5.72 6.35 1.35
CA VAL A 113 6.43 7.62 1.44
C VAL A 113 7.68 7.53 0.56
N PRO A 114 7.79 8.38 -0.48
CA PRO A 114 8.94 8.36 -1.36
C PRO A 114 10.23 8.83 -0.70
N PRO A 115 11.39 8.35 -1.17
CA PRO A 115 12.68 8.88 -0.79
C PRO A 115 12.79 10.40 -0.89
N SER A 116 13.59 10.96 0.00
CA SER A 116 13.93 12.37 0.13
C SER A 116 15.40 12.54 0.52
N ALA A 117 15.89 13.78 0.61
CA ALA A 117 17.26 14.06 1.02
C ALA A 117 17.56 13.59 2.46
N ASP A 118 16.56 13.64 3.34
CA ASP A 118 16.69 13.27 4.76
C ASP A 118 16.40 11.79 5.01
N GLU A 119 15.61 11.15 4.14
CA GLU A 119 15.26 9.74 4.19
C GLU A 119 15.42 9.12 2.80
N PRO A 120 16.58 8.53 2.47
CA PRO A 120 16.90 8.08 1.12
C PRO A 120 16.18 6.77 0.72
N GLU A 121 15.52 6.11 1.67
CA GLU A 121 14.79 4.87 1.45
C GLU A 121 13.28 5.10 1.41
N TRP A 122 12.57 4.16 0.79
CA TRP A 122 11.12 4.11 0.88
C TRP A 122 10.69 3.78 2.31
N THR A 123 9.62 4.43 2.79
CA THR A 123 9.02 4.10 4.10
C THR A 123 7.51 3.91 3.98
N VAL A 124 6.94 3.18 4.94
CA VAL A 124 5.48 3.02 5.07
C VAL A 124 4.99 3.91 6.20
N ALA A 125 3.95 4.69 5.94
CA ALA A 125 3.24 5.46 6.94
C ALA A 125 1.81 4.93 7.09
N ILE A 126 1.36 4.74 8.33
CA ILE A 126 -0.02 4.37 8.65
C ILE A 126 -0.68 5.57 9.29
N ALA A 127 -1.67 6.15 8.60
CA ALA A 127 -2.51 7.21 9.16
C ALA A 127 -3.71 6.56 9.84
N PHE A 128 -3.77 6.67 11.17
CA PHE A 128 -4.87 6.10 11.94
C PHE A 128 -6.10 6.98 11.80
N ARG A 129 -7.25 6.40 11.43
CA ARG A 129 -8.47 7.21 11.23
C ARG A 129 -9.13 7.61 12.55
N GLN A 130 -8.97 6.78 13.58
CA GLN A 130 -9.62 6.96 14.88
C GLN A 130 -8.78 7.80 15.86
N CYS A 131 -7.55 8.16 15.49
CA CYS A 131 -6.63 8.95 16.30
C CYS A 131 -5.75 9.76 15.35
N PRO A 132 -5.58 11.09 15.52
CA PRO A 132 -4.77 11.93 14.63
C PRO A 132 -3.26 11.68 14.82
N GLU A 133 -2.84 10.44 14.57
CA GLU A 133 -1.48 9.95 14.71
C GLU A 133 -1.09 9.26 13.40
N VAL A 134 0.15 9.48 12.99
CA VAL A 134 0.77 8.77 11.87
C VAL A 134 1.95 7.99 12.40
N GLN A 135 1.96 6.68 12.18
CA GLN A 135 3.09 5.83 12.56
C GLN A 135 3.94 5.51 11.33
N ILE A 136 5.25 5.74 11.43
CA ILE A 136 6.22 5.50 10.36
C ILE A 136 6.96 4.18 10.60
N PHE A 137 7.11 3.40 9.53
CA PHE A 137 7.82 2.13 9.51
C PHE A 137 8.94 2.20 8.47
N PRO A 138 10.19 1.89 8.84
CA PRO A 138 11.30 1.91 7.90
C PRO A 138 11.18 0.76 6.88
N GLY A 139 11.52 1.07 5.63
CA GLY A 139 11.46 0.14 4.50
C GLY A 139 10.14 0.19 3.74
N GLY A 140 10.16 -0.39 2.53
CA GLY A 140 9.01 -0.43 1.63
C GLY A 140 7.90 -1.40 2.07
N VAL A 141 6.84 -1.46 1.26
CA VAL A 141 5.64 -2.27 1.50
C VAL A 141 5.96 -3.73 1.81
N VAL A 142 6.85 -4.35 1.04
CA VAL A 142 7.17 -5.78 1.21
C VAL A 142 7.86 -6.03 2.55
N GLN A 143 8.75 -5.14 2.98
CA GLN A 143 9.38 -5.22 4.30
C GLN A 143 8.36 -5.06 5.42
N PHE A 144 7.44 -4.09 5.29
CA PHE A 144 6.34 -3.91 6.23
C PHE A 144 5.46 -5.17 6.35
N LEU A 145 5.01 -5.75 5.23
CA LEU A 145 4.20 -6.98 5.24
C LEU A 145 4.97 -8.20 5.81
N ARG A 146 6.31 -8.24 5.65
CA ARG A 146 7.14 -9.26 6.30
C ARG A 146 7.18 -9.09 7.82
N ALA A 147 7.19 -7.85 8.32
CA ALA A 147 7.08 -7.56 9.75
C ALA A 147 5.72 -8.04 10.29
N LEU A 148 4.62 -7.79 9.57
CA LEU A 148 3.29 -8.32 9.93
C LEU A 148 3.29 -9.85 10.04
N SER A 149 3.97 -10.53 9.12
CA SER A 149 4.11 -12.01 9.15
C SER A 149 4.87 -12.52 10.38
N ARG A 150 5.70 -11.68 11.01
CA ARG A 150 6.42 -11.94 12.27
C ARG A 150 5.64 -11.49 13.50
N ARG A 151 4.38 -11.05 13.32
CA ARG A 151 3.50 -10.48 14.34
C ARG A 151 3.91 -9.09 14.87
N GLU A 152 4.67 -8.35 14.07
CA GLU A 152 5.01 -6.95 14.34
C GLU A 152 3.98 -6.04 13.67
N PHE A 153 2.82 -5.87 14.31
CA PHE A 153 1.70 -5.08 13.77
C PHE A 153 1.71 -3.62 14.26
N PRO A 154 1.17 -2.67 13.45
CA PRO A 154 0.79 -1.36 13.95
C PRO A 154 -0.13 -1.46 15.17
N ARG A 155 -0.09 -0.43 16.01
CA ARG A 155 -0.89 -0.41 17.23
C ARG A 155 -2.38 -0.53 16.90
N GLY A 156 -3.07 -1.43 17.59
CA GLY A 156 -4.52 -1.61 17.44
C GLY A 156 -4.95 -2.48 16.26
N TRP A 157 -4.03 -2.86 15.37
CA TRP A 157 -4.35 -3.77 14.27
C TRP A 157 -4.57 -5.21 14.76
N PRO A 158 -5.45 -5.99 14.10
CA PRO A 158 -5.65 -7.40 14.42
C PRO A 158 -4.37 -8.22 14.23
N GLN A 159 -3.94 -8.95 15.26
CA GLN A 159 -2.77 -9.83 15.18
C GLN A 159 -3.13 -11.18 14.55
N VAL A 160 -3.09 -11.23 13.22
CA VAL A 160 -3.46 -12.42 12.44
C VAL A 160 -2.32 -12.86 11.54
N GLY A 161 -2.23 -14.15 11.23
CA GLY A 161 -1.23 -14.65 10.29
C GLY A 161 -1.51 -14.19 8.85
N PHE A 162 -0.51 -14.33 7.98
CA PHE A 162 -0.73 -14.14 6.55
C PHE A 162 -1.83 -15.09 6.07
N GLY A 163 -2.86 -14.51 5.47
CA GLY A 163 -3.94 -15.20 4.82
C GLY A 163 -4.30 -14.39 3.58
N TRP A 164 -4.45 -15.07 2.46
CA TRP A 164 -4.80 -14.47 1.19
C TRP A 164 -6.22 -14.87 0.81
N ARG A 165 -7.00 -13.90 0.31
CA ARG A 165 -8.35 -14.14 -0.20
C ARG A 165 -8.60 -13.21 -1.37
N SER A 166 -8.82 -13.77 -2.55
CA SER A 166 -9.24 -13.00 -3.72
C SER A 166 -10.49 -12.19 -3.42
N VAL A 167 -10.55 -10.99 -3.98
CA VAL A 167 -11.73 -10.13 -3.88
C VAL A 167 -12.84 -10.66 -4.76
N GLU A 168 -14.08 -10.59 -4.28
CA GLU A 168 -15.25 -11.04 -5.02
C GLU A 168 -15.41 -10.22 -6.31
N GLY A 169 -15.62 -10.91 -7.45
CA GLY A 169 -15.72 -10.25 -8.75
C GLY A 169 -14.39 -9.81 -9.37
N SER A 170 -13.25 -10.18 -8.76
CA SER A 170 -11.94 -9.88 -9.33
C SER A 170 -11.80 -10.47 -10.74
N PRO A 171 -11.46 -9.66 -11.76
CA PRO A 171 -11.35 -10.12 -13.15
C PRO A 171 -10.10 -10.97 -13.41
N LEU A 172 -9.30 -11.18 -12.35
CA LEU A 172 -8.01 -11.87 -12.37
C LEU A 172 -8.12 -13.33 -11.87
N THR A 173 -9.34 -13.86 -11.76
CA THR A 173 -9.65 -15.25 -11.33
C THR A 173 -9.96 -16.17 -12.50
#